data_AF-A0A0S8BXB7-F1
#
_entry.id   AF-A0A0S8BXB7-F1
#
_cell.length_a   1.000
_cell.length_b   1.000
_cell.length_c   1.000
_cell.angle_alpha   90.00
_cell.angle_beta   90.00
_cell.angle_gamma   90.00
#
_symmetry.space_group_name_H-M   'P 1'
#
loop_
_entity.id
_entity.type
_entity.pdbx_description
1 polymer ?
#
loop_
_entity_poly.entity_id
_entity_poly.type
_entity_poly.pdbx_seq_one_letter_code
_entity_poly.pdbx_strand_id
1 'polypeptide(L)'
;MDKQKNLIKIFEYALNQEHTGKSFFETSIQRMGIGAAVSAFRRLIKEEEKHIEYIHRILKRLREGADVDLTSLEEVVLEPTNYFDDRANSEFLQQCLEGSMVPDVTVFNTAWLIEKDLSEFYARMAGQTEGEAKKAFLRLSGWEKGHENFFRKYRDKLNEVYAKMPWGG
;
A
#
# COMPACT_ATOMS: atom_id res chain seq x y z
N MET A 1 12.48 22.68 18.10
CA MET A 1 12.31 21.48 18.94
C MET A 1 10.89 20.89 18.84
N ASP A 2 9.83 21.65 19.05
CA ASP A 2 8.46 21.08 19.06
C ASP A 2 7.96 20.61 17.69
N LYS A 3 8.24 21.36 16.60
CA LYS A 3 7.91 20.94 15.22
C LYS A 3 8.58 19.60 14.85
N GLN A 4 9.82 19.39 15.26
CA GLN A 4 10.58 18.15 15.00
C GLN A 4 10.06 16.97 15.83
N LYS A 5 9.77 17.18 17.12
CA LYS A 5 9.14 16.15 17.98
C LYS A 5 7.78 15.73 17.44
N ASN A 6 6.97 16.68 16.95
CA ASN A 6 5.69 16.37 16.32
C ASN A 6 5.88 15.58 15.02
N LEU A 7 6.86 15.95 14.20
CA LEU A 7 7.16 15.23 12.97
C LEU A 7 7.61 13.78 13.22
N ILE A 8 8.44 13.55 14.24
CA ILE A 8 8.83 12.20 14.68
C ILE A 8 7.59 11.39 15.05
N LYS A 9 6.67 11.93 15.85
CA LYS A 9 5.44 11.23 16.24
C LYS A 9 4.56 10.87 15.04
N ILE A 10 4.46 11.76 14.06
CA ILE A 10 3.68 11.51 12.83
C ILE A 10 4.33 10.37 12.03
N PHE A 11 5.65 10.36 11.86
CA PHE A 11 6.33 9.27 11.15
C PHE A 11 6.37 7.96 11.96
N GLU A 12 6.36 7.99 13.30
CA GLU A 12 6.19 6.79 14.13
C GLU A 12 4.81 6.19 13.95
N TYR A 13 3.77 7.03 13.89
CA TYR A 13 2.43 6.59 13.57
C TYR A 13 2.37 5.98 12.16
N ALA A 14 2.95 6.66 11.16
CA ALA A 14 3.05 6.15 9.79
C ALA A 14 3.74 4.77 9.74
N LEU A 15 4.90 4.63 10.39
CA LEU A 15 5.63 3.36 10.46
C LEU A 15 4.77 2.22 11.02
N ASN A 16 4.00 2.49 12.08
CA ASN A 16 3.09 1.50 12.64
C ASN A 16 1.94 1.14 11.68
N GLN A 17 1.45 2.10 10.90
CA GLN A 17 0.44 1.84 9.88
C GLN A 17 0.97 0.92 8.77
N GLU A 18 2.17 1.19 8.23
CA GLU A 18 2.80 0.30 7.22
C GLU A 18 3.01 -1.12 7.76
N HIS A 19 3.44 -1.26 9.03
CA HIS A 19 3.52 -2.58 9.67
C HIS A 19 2.15 -3.27 9.77
N THR A 20 1.09 -2.51 10.02
CA THR A 20 -0.28 -3.02 10.11
C THR A 20 -0.77 -3.48 8.74
N GLY A 21 -0.56 -2.68 7.68
CA GLY A 21 -0.87 -3.03 6.29
C GLY A 21 -0.13 -4.29 5.84
N LYS A 22 1.20 -4.33 6.06
CA LYS A 22 2.01 -5.52 5.78
C LYS A 22 1.48 -6.77 6.48
N SER A 23 1.19 -6.69 7.78
CA SER A 23 0.70 -7.83 8.56
C SER A 23 -0.67 -8.31 8.07
N PHE A 24 -1.55 -7.38 7.68
CA PHE A 24 -2.81 -7.72 7.03
C PHE A 24 -2.59 -8.51 5.74
N PHE A 25 -1.64 -8.10 4.88
CA PHE A 25 -1.33 -8.83 3.66
C PHE A 25 -0.72 -10.21 3.91
N GLU A 26 0.20 -10.33 4.87
CA GLU A 26 0.81 -11.61 5.26
C GLU A 26 -0.24 -12.61 5.77
N THR A 27 -1.13 -12.15 6.64
CA THR A 27 -2.22 -12.99 7.17
C THR A 27 -3.28 -13.33 6.13
N SER A 28 -3.52 -12.43 5.18
CA SER A 28 -4.43 -12.66 4.05
C SER A 28 -3.93 -13.78 3.14
N ILE A 29 -2.62 -13.83 2.83
CA ILE A 29 -2.04 -14.93 2.03
C ILE A 29 -2.26 -16.29 2.68
N GLN A 30 -2.21 -16.39 4.01
CA GLN A 30 -2.43 -17.66 4.71
C GLN A 30 -3.88 -18.15 4.60
N ARG A 31 -4.83 -17.22 4.40
CA ARG A 31 -6.27 -17.49 4.31
C ARG A 31 -6.74 -17.69 2.87
N MET A 32 -6.06 -17.07 1.91
CA MET A 32 -6.35 -17.21 0.48
C MET A 32 -5.84 -18.57 -0.02
N GLY A 33 -6.66 -19.26 -0.82
CA GLY A 33 -6.25 -20.49 -1.51
C GLY A 33 -5.07 -20.23 -2.46
N ILE A 34 -4.29 -21.27 -2.77
CA ILE A 34 -3.12 -21.18 -3.67
C ILE A 34 -3.59 -20.71 -5.06
N GLY A 35 -3.14 -19.51 -5.50
CA GLY A 35 -3.50 -18.94 -6.82
C GLY A 35 -2.86 -17.57 -7.08
N ALA A 36 -3.22 -16.90 -8.20
CA ALA A 36 -2.74 -15.57 -8.62
C ALA A 36 -2.71 -14.53 -7.50
N ALA A 37 -3.77 -14.49 -6.69
CA ALA A 37 -3.93 -13.64 -5.51
C ALA A 37 -2.67 -13.60 -4.63
N VAL A 38 -2.06 -14.76 -4.40
CA VAL A 38 -0.86 -14.92 -3.56
C VAL A 38 0.33 -14.17 -4.14
N SER A 39 0.49 -14.14 -5.46
CA SER A 39 1.63 -13.46 -6.11
C SER A 39 1.55 -11.93 -5.98
N ALA A 40 0.36 -11.34 -6.16
CA ALA A 40 0.17 -9.90 -5.97
C ALA A 40 0.32 -9.49 -4.51
N PHE A 41 -0.23 -10.24 -3.57
CA PHE A 41 -0.05 -9.94 -2.14
C PHE A 41 1.41 -10.09 -1.70
N ARG A 42 2.13 -11.12 -2.18
CA ARG A 42 3.58 -11.26 -1.92
C ARG A 42 4.38 -10.08 -2.49
N ARG A 43 3.92 -9.52 -3.61
CA ARG A 43 4.54 -8.34 -4.21
C ARG A 43 4.29 -7.09 -3.36
N LEU A 44 3.05 -6.88 -2.92
CA LEU A 44 2.69 -5.77 -2.03
C LEU A 44 3.45 -5.82 -0.72
N ILE A 45 3.59 -6.99 -0.09
CA ILE A 45 4.40 -7.15 1.13
C ILE A 45 5.84 -6.64 0.95
N LYS A 46 6.44 -6.85 -0.23
CA LYS A 46 7.78 -6.33 -0.53
C LYS A 46 7.80 -4.82 -0.78
N GLU A 47 6.67 -4.24 -1.17
CA GLU A 47 6.52 -2.79 -1.34
C GLU A 47 6.32 -2.13 0.04
N GLU A 48 5.48 -2.70 0.90
CA GLU A 48 5.37 -2.31 2.32
C GLU A 48 6.72 -2.35 3.05
N GLU A 49 7.55 -3.37 2.80
CA GLU A 49 8.90 -3.45 3.38
C GLU A 49 9.78 -2.26 2.99
N LYS A 50 9.65 -1.76 1.76
CA LYS A 50 10.38 -0.56 1.30
C LYS A 50 9.81 0.70 1.93
N HIS A 51 8.49 0.79 2.10
CA HIS A 51 7.87 1.91 2.79
C HIS A 51 8.33 2.00 4.24
N ILE A 52 8.32 0.86 4.94
CA ILE A 52 8.84 0.71 6.31
C ILE A 52 10.30 1.15 6.37
N GLU A 53 11.15 0.65 5.46
CA GLU A 53 12.57 1.04 5.43
C GLU A 53 12.73 2.55 5.17
N TYR A 54 11.98 3.11 4.24
CA TYR A 54 12.00 4.54 3.90
C TYR A 54 11.65 5.40 5.11
N ILE A 55 10.54 5.08 5.81
CA ILE A 55 10.11 5.80 7.02
C ILE A 55 11.12 5.61 8.16
N HIS A 56 11.67 4.41 8.31
CA HIS A 56 12.69 4.14 9.34
C HIS A 56 13.94 5.01 9.16
N ARG A 57 14.42 5.17 7.91
CA ARG A 57 15.55 6.05 7.60
C ARG A 57 15.24 7.52 7.89
N ILE A 58 14.03 7.99 7.58
CA ILE A 58 13.58 9.35 7.92
C ILE A 58 13.58 9.56 9.44
N LEU A 59 13.01 8.62 10.21
CA LEU A 59 12.96 8.68 11.67
C LEU A 59 14.35 8.71 12.29
N LYS A 60 15.29 7.92 11.76
CA LYS A 60 16.68 7.91 12.21
C LYS A 60 17.31 9.31 12.06
N ARG A 61 17.21 9.92 10.87
CA ARG A 61 17.76 11.27 10.62
C ARG A 61 17.12 12.34 11.50
N LEU A 62 15.80 12.29 11.64
CA LEU A 62 15.06 13.22 12.51
C LEU A 62 15.51 13.14 13.98
N ARG A 63 15.81 11.94 14.49
CA ARG A 63 16.29 11.73 15.86
C ARG A 63 17.74 12.17 16.06
N GLU A 64 18.57 12.05 15.02
CA GLU A 64 19.96 12.51 15.02
C GLU A 64 20.08 14.04 14.91
N GLY A 65 18.97 14.76 14.71
CA GLY A 65 18.97 16.21 14.52
C GLY A 65 19.48 16.65 13.15
N ALA A 66 19.68 15.70 12.24
CA ALA A 66 20.05 15.97 10.86
C ALA A 66 18.84 16.52 10.10
N ASP A 67 19.10 17.44 9.17
CA ASP A 67 18.07 17.85 8.21
C ASP A 67 17.63 16.62 7.39
N VAL A 68 16.34 16.55 7.05
CA VAL A 68 15.75 15.43 6.34
C VAL A 68 16.16 15.52 4.88
N ASP A 69 17.43 15.34 4.55
CA ASP A 69 17.86 15.35 3.16
C ASP A 69 17.37 14.06 2.48
N LEU A 70 16.35 14.15 1.62
CA LEU A 70 15.80 12.97 0.94
C LEU A 70 16.64 12.52 -0.25
N THR A 71 17.66 13.28 -0.69
CA THR A 71 18.48 12.91 -1.84
C THR A 71 19.23 11.59 -1.61
N SER A 72 19.71 11.35 -0.38
CA SER A 72 20.35 10.09 -0.01
C SER A 72 19.36 8.91 0.14
N LEU A 73 18.06 9.15 0.01
CA LEU A 73 17.02 8.12 0.02
C LEU A 73 16.53 7.77 -1.38
N GLU A 74 16.99 8.44 -2.43
CA GLU A 74 16.62 8.17 -3.82
C GLU A 74 16.99 6.75 -4.27
N GLU A 75 18.04 6.14 -3.71
CA GLU A 75 18.40 4.73 -3.99
C GLU A 75 17.34 3.72 -3.52
N VAL A 76 16.53 4.06 -2.51
CA VAL A 76 15.41 3.22 -2.03
C VAL A 76 14.17 3.39 -2.93
N VAL A 77 14.13 4.50 -3.68
CA VAL A 77 13.04 4.85 -4.58
C VAL A 77 13.26 4.14 -5.91
N LEU A 78 12.77 2.91 -6.00
CA LEU A 78 12.37 2.42 -7.30
C LEU A 78 11.24 3.34 -7.79
N GLU A 79 11.36 3.83 -9.03
CA GLU A 79 10.25 4.39 -9.81
C GLU A 79 8.98 3.59 -9.52
N PRO A 80 7.77 4.20 -9.52
CA PRO A 80 6.50 3.49 -9.42
C PRO A 80 6.43 2.56 -10.62
N THR A 81 7.00 1.40 -10.42
CA THR A 81 7.19 0.41 -11.43
C THR A 81 5.78 0.04 -11.86
N ASN A 82 5.55 0.06 -13.16
CA ASN A 82 4.40 -0.56 -13.82
C ASN A 82 4.39 -2.08 -13.57
N TYR A 83 4.62 -2.54 -12.33
CA TYR A 83 4.59 -3.95 -11.93
C TYR A 83 3.18 -4.52 -12.06
N PHE A 84 2.17 -3.67 -11.99
CA PHE A 84 0.80 -3.95 -12.39
C PHE A 84 0.57 -3.46 -13.82
N ASP A 85 1.36 -3.95 -14.78
CA ASP A 85 1.02 -3.74 -16.18
C ASP A 85 -0.34 -4.39 -16.49
N ASP A 86 -0.98 -3.96 -17.58
CA ASP A 86 -2.32 -4.44 -17.93
C ASP A 86 -2.36 -5.96 -18.13
N ARG A 87 -1.23 -6.59 -18.47
CA ARG A 87 -1.11 -8.03 -18.64
C ARG A 87 -1.08 -8.75 -17.30
N ALA A 88 -0.22 -8.35 -16.38
CA ALA A 88 -0.16 -8.91 -15.02
C ALA A 88 -1.51 -8.75 -14.32
N ASN A 89 -2.19 -7.61 -14.49
CA ASN A 89 -3.54 -7.39 -13.98
C ASN A 89 -4.59 -8.31 -14.61
N SER A 90 -4.47 -8.61 -15.90
CA SER A 90 -5.41 -9.48 -16.62
C SER A 90 -5.20 -10.96 -16.30
N GLU A 91 -3.95 -11.42 -16.25
CA GLU A 91 -3.59 -12.79 -15.85
C GLU A 91 -3.98 -13.04 -14.38
N PHE A 92 -3.76 -12.06 -13.50
CA PHE A 92 -4.21 -12.09 -12.12
C PHE A 92 -5.72 -12.24 -12.01
N LEU A 93 -6.47 -11.40 -12.75
CA LEU A 93 -7.92 -11.46 -12.77
C LEU A 93 -8.43 -12.82 -13.26
N GLN A 94 -7.87 -13.34 -14.35
CA GLN A 94 -8.30 -14.60 -14.92
C GLN A 94 -8.11 -15.77 -13.94
N GLN A 95 -6.93 -15.90 -13.35
CA GLN A 95 -6.64 -16.97 -12.38
C GLN A 95 -7.54 -16.88 -11.14
N CYS A 96 -7.94 -15.67 -10.77
CA CYS A 96 -8.89 -15.47 -9.70
C CYS A 96 -10.29 -15.92 -10.11
N LEU A 97 -10.78 -15.60 -11.31
CA LEU A 97 -12.10 -16.06 -11.78
C LEU A 97 -12.22 -17.58 -11.90
N GLU A 98 -11.11 -18.28 -12.11
CA GLU A 98 -11.05 -19.75 -12.22
C GLU A 98 -11.04 -20.47 -10.85
N GLY A 99 -10.76 -19.76 -9.74
CA GLY A 99 -10.82 -20.28 -8.36
C GLY A 99 -12.21 -20.17 -7.72
N SER A 100 -12.47 -20.86 -6.61
CA SER A 100 -13.71 -20.68 -5.82
C SER A 100 -13.54 -19.47 -4.87
N MET A 101 -14.08 -18.30 -5.23
CA MET A 101 -13.59 -16.98 -4.79
C MET A 101 -14.38 -16.23 -3.70
N VAL A 102 -15.37 -16.84 -3.05
CA VAL A 102 -16.20 -16.11 -2.04
C VAL A 102 -15.36 -15.48 -0.90
N PRO A 103 -14.27 -16.08 -0.39
CA PRO A 103 -13.43 -15.48 0.65
C PRO A 103 -12.65 -14.23 0.21
N ASP A 104 -12.48 -14.01 -1.09
CA ASP A 104 -11.49 -13.06 -1.60
C ASP A 104 -12.03 -11.62 -1.65
N VAL A 105 -13.31 -11.41 -1.98
CA VAL A 105 -13.91 -10.06 -2.10
C VAL A 105 -13.71 -9.23 -0.82
N THR A 106 -13.91 -9.84 0.36
CA THR A 106 -13.77 -9.16 1.65
C THR A 106 -12.33 -8.77 1.93
N VAL A 107 -11.36 -9.61 1.56
CA VAL A 107 -9.94 -9.33 1.70
C VAL A 107 -9.54 -8.16 0.80
N PHE A 108 -9.92 -8.18 -0.49
CA PHE A 108 -9.63 -7.08 -1.41
C PHE A 108 -10.34 -5.78 -1.03
N ASN A 109 -11.57 -5.85 -0.50
CA ASN A 109 -12.27 -4.66 -0.02
C ASN A 109 -11.61 -4.05 1.23
N THR A 110 -11.16 -4.90 2.15
CA THR A 110 -10.43 -4.44 3.35
C THR A 110 -9.09 -3.84 2.96
N ALA A 111 -8.35 -4.48 2.06
CA ALA A 111 -7.12 -3.93 1.47
C ALA A 111 -7.36 -2.55 0.86
N TRP A 112 -8.37 -2.41 -0.01
CA TRP A 112 -8.73 -1.13 -0.62
C TRP A 112 -8.97 -0.03 0.43
N LEU A 113 -9.69 -0.33 1.51
CA LEU A 113 -9.95 0.63 2.59
C LEU A 113 -8.67 1.04 3.32
N ILE A 114 -7.79 0.08 3.62
CA ILE A 114 -6.48 0.35 4.25
C ILE A 114 -5.67 1.30 3.38
N GLU A 115 -5.42 0.94 2.12
CA GLU A 115 -4.58 1.76 1.20
C GLU A 115 -5.18 3.15 0.96
N LYS A 116 -6.51 3.24 0.86
CA LYS A 116 -7.22 4.52 0.73
C LYS A 116 -6.97 5.41 1.95
N ASP A 117 -7.11 4.85 3.15
CA ASP A 117 -6.95 5.61 4.40
C ASP A 117 -5.50 6.07 4.58
N LEU A 118 -4.50 5.25 4.20
CA LEU A 118 -3.08 5.61 4.22
C LEU A 118 -2.73 6.69 3.20
N SER A 119 -3.17 6.51 1.95
CA SER A 119 -3.04 7.49 0.88
C SER A 119 -3.58 8.87 1.29
N GLU A 120 -4.78 8.91 1.87
CA GLU A 120 -5.41 10.13 2.36
C GLU A 120 -4.71 10.70 3.61
N PHE A 121 -4.26 9.85 4.53
CA PHE A 121 -3.47 10.26 5.69
C PHE A 121 -2.19 10.96 5.25
N TYR A 122 -1.42 10.37 4.34
CA TYR A 122 -0.19 10.96 3.83
C TYR A 122 -0.44 12.25 3.04
N ALA A 123 -1.48 12.31 2.22
CA ALA A 123 -1.88 13.54 1.54
C ALA A 123 -2.18 14.68 2.54
N ARG A 124 -2.90 14.38 3.63
CA ARG A 124 -3.19 15.35 4.69
C ARG A 124 -1.90 15.81 5.40
N MET A 125 -1.00 14.89 5.75
CA MET A 125 0.27 15.23 6.39
C MET A 125 1.17 16.08 5.47
N ALA A 126 1.20 15.79 4.17
CA ALA A 126 1.88 16.62 3.19
C ALA A 126 1.32 18.06 3.12
N GLY A 127 0.00 18.24 3.31
CA GLY A 127 -0.64 19.56 3.36
C GLY A 127 -0.30 20.35 4.64
N GLN A 128 0.13 19.68 5.70
CA GLN A 128 0.46 20.28 7.01
C GLN A 128 1.97 20.38 7.27
N THR A 129 2.79 19.97 6.31
CA THR A 129 4.26 19.96 6.41
C THR A 129 4.90 20.74 5.27
N GLU A 130 6.19 21.01 5.40
CA GLU A 130 6.96 21.83 4.46
C GLU A 130 8.29 21.15 4.16
N GLY A 131 8.98 21.63 3.12
CA GLY A 131 10.31 21.15 2.74
C GLY A 131 10.33 19.66 2.44
N GLU A 132 11.35 18.99 2.95
CA GLU A 132 11.60 17.58 2.70
C GLU A 132 10.56 16.66 3.33
N ALA A 133 10.04 16.99 4.52
CA ALA A 133 8.95 16.23 5.13
C ALA A 133 7.71 16.16 4.21
N LYS A 134 7.35 17.29 3.57
CA LYS A 134 6.24 17.35 2.60
C LYS A 134 6.50 16.44 1.41
N LYS A 135 7.71 16.46 0.86
CA LYS A 135 8.09 15.60 -0.27
C LYS A 135 8.00 14.12 0.09
N ALA A 136 8.44 13.74 1.30
CA ALA A 136 8.32 12.36 1.78
C ALA A 136 6.86 11.91 1.88
N PHE A 137 5.97 12.73 2.46
CA PHE A 137 4.55 12.40 2.54
C PHE A 137 3.85 12.37 1.19
N LEU A 138 4.19 13.26 0.25
CA LEU A 138 3.66 13.21 -1.11
C LEU A 138 4.07 11.91 -1.83
N ARG A 139 5.31 11.46 -1.61
CA ARG A 139 5.81 10.21 -2.18
C ARG A 139 5.07 9.00 -1.62
N LEU A 140 4.96 8.89 -0.29
CA LEU A 140 4.18 7.84 0.37
C LEU A 140 2.72 7.83 -0.13
N SER A 141 2.07 9.00 -0.16
CA SER A 141 0.70 9.14 -0.68
C SER A 141 0.58 8.65 -2.13
N GLY A 142 1.58 8.91 -2.98
CA GLY A 142 1.61 8.42 -4.36
C GLY A 142 1.70 6.90 -4.46
N TRP A 143 2.50 6.25 -3.63
CA TRP A 143 2.63 4.79 -3.57
C TRP A 143 1.31 4.14 -3.12
N GLU A 144 0.78 4.58 -1.98
CA GLU A 144 -0.51 4.12 -1.44
C GLU A 144 -1.66 4.34 -2.44
N LYS A 145 -1.65 5.46 -3.17
CA LYS A 145 -2.66 5.71 -4.22
C LYS A 145 -2.56 4.71 -5.37
N GLY A 146 -1.35 4.25 -5.68
CA GLY A 146 -1.11 3.16 -6.63
C GLY A 146 -1.79 1.87 -6.18
N HIS A 147 -1.55 1.46 -4.93
CA HIS A 147 -2.18 0.29 -4.33
C HIS A 147 -3.70 0.42 -4.24
N GLU A 148 -4.22 1.57 -3.79
CA GLU A 148 -5.64 1.88 -3.73
C GLU A 148 -6.31 1.66 -5.09
N ASN A 149 -5.70 2.18 -6.16
CA ASN A 149 -6.24 2.05 -7.52
C ASN A 149 -6.24 0.59 -7.99
N PHE A 150 -5.20 -0.18 -7.66
CA PHE A 150 -5.14 -1.61 -7.95
C PHE A 150 -6.29 -2.36 -7.26
N PHE A 151 -6.43 -2.21 -5.95
CA PHE A 151 -7.48 -2.88 -5.19
C PHE A 151 -8.89 -2.44 -5.59
N ARG A 152 -9.10 -1.16 -5.91
CA ARG A 152 -10.38 -0.64 -6.40
C ARG A 152 -10.77 -1.28 -7.74
N LYS A 153 -9.87 -1.26 -8.73
CA LYS A 153 -10.10 -1.88 -10.05
C LYS A 153 -10.46 -3.35 -9.90
N TYR A 154 -9.78 -4.04 -9.00
CA TYR A 154 -9.99 -5.46 -8.81
C TYR A 154 -11.32 -5.78 -8.10
N ARG A 155 -11.66 -5.04 -7.04
CA ARG A 155 -12.97 -5.11 -6.37
C ARG A 155 -14.11 -4.87 -7.35
N ASP A 156 -14.01 -3.83 -8.18
CA ASP A 156 -15.07 -3.48 -9.14
C ASP A 156 -15.28 -4.61 -10.16
N LYS A 157 -14.19 -5.20 -10.68
CA LYS A 157 -14.24 -6.37 -11.56
C LYS A 157 -14.85 -7.60 -10.91
N LEU A 158 -14.50 -7.90 -9.64
CA LEU A 158 -15.12 -9.01 -8.91
C LEU A 158 -16.63 -8.79 -8.76
N ASN A 159 -17.04 -7.59 -8.35
CA ASN A 159 -18.46 -7.25 -8.21
C ASN A 159 -19.23 -7.42 -9.53
N GLU A 160 -18.65 -6.98 -10.65
CA GLU A 160 -19.26 -7.18 -11.98
C GLU A 160 -19.47 -8.65 -12.34
N VAL A 161 -18.51 -9.51 -11.99
CA VAL A 161 -18.59 -10.95 -12.26
C VAL A 161 -19.64 -11.59 -11.37
N TYR A 162 -19.64 -11.30 -10.07
CA TYR A 162 -20.65 -11.82 -9.14
C TYR A 162 -22.07 -11.38 -9.51
N ALA A 163 -22.24 -10.14 -9.99
CA ALA A 163 -23.54 -9.66 -10.46
C ALA A 163 -24.08 -10.43 -11.68
N LYS A 164 -23.20 -11.06 -12.47
CA LYS A 164 -23.55 -11.83 -13.67
C LYS A 164 -23.64 -13.33 -13.43
N MET A 165 -23.26 -13.83 -12.24
CA MET A 165 -23.41 -15.24 -11.94
C MET A 165 -24.90 -15.59 -11.82
N PRO A 166 -25.36 -16.70 -12.43
CA PRO A 166 -26.69 -17.20 -12.18
C PRO A 166 -26.72 -17.69 -10.73
N TRP A 167 -27.39 -16.94 -9.86
CA TRP A 167 -27.69 -17.40 -8.51
C TRP A 167 -28.65 -18.58 -8.64
N GLY A 168 -28.11 -19.79 -8.64
CA GLY A 168 -28.88 -21.03 -8.68
C GLY A 168 -29.82 -21.10 -7.47
N GLY A 169 -31.11 -21.26 -7.74
CA GLY A 169 -32.11 -21.71 -6.77
C GLY A 169 -32.08 -23.22 -6.58
#